data_AF-A0A1E1W7A6-F1
#
_entry.id   AF-A0A1E1W7A6-F1
#
_cell.length_a   1.000
_cell.length_b   1.000
_cell.length_c   1.000
_cell.angle_alpha   90.00
_cell.angle_beta   90.00
_cell.angle_gamma   90.00
#
_symmetry.space_group_name_H-M   'P 1'
#
loop_
_entity.id
_entity.type
_entity.pdbx_description
1 polymer ?
#
loop_
_entity_poly.entity_id
_entity_poly.type
_entity_poly.pdbx_seq_one_letter_code
_entity_poly.pdbx_strand_id
1 'polypeptide(L)'
;SCQTETSTFSKMKIAQKTKITQHENKKKKLSKPKKEHVLIVAQEIKFARLLSGNEKKTRDRALKTLKKWLLNCFEKGYEFKEDDFARIWKGLFYAVWMSDKPLIQEELCESIAGILDQFSSEQYRHALLMVKVGLKAVATEWHGIDHHRMDKSLMLVRR
;
A
#
# COMPACT_ATOMS: atom_id res chain seq x y z
N SER A 1 -5.70 -68.63 50.28
CA SER A 1 -4.50 -69.32 50.77
C SER A 1 -3.36 -69.18 49.79
N CYS A 2 -2.16 -69.10 50.36
CA CYS A 2 -0.85 -69.44 49.81
C CYS A 2 -0.15 -68.45 48.85
N GLN A 3 0.88 -67.84 49.45
CA GLN A 3 2.07 -67.22 48.89
C GLN A 3 3.03 -68.28 48.28
N THR A 4 4.02 -67.78 47.53
CA THR A 4 5.45 -68.20 47.35
C THR A 4 5.83 -68.05 45.86
N GLU A 5 6.52 -66.98 45.42
CA GLU A 5 7.93 -66.56 45.57
C GLU A 5 8.96 -67.24 44.63
N THR A 6 9.92 -66.39 44.23
CA THR A 6 11.23 -66.61 43.57
C THR A 6 11.23 -66.68 42.03
N SER A 7 11.68 -65.64 41.32
CA SER A 7 13.05 -65.12 41.14
C SER A 7 13.75 -65.78 39.95
N THR A 8 13.90 -65.05 38.84
CA THR A 8 15.23 -64.86 38.23
C THR A 8 15.26 -63.60 37.37
N PHE A 9 16.30 -62.84 37.66
CA PHE A 9 16.75 -61.59 37.08
C PHE A 9 17.18 -61.80 35.62
N SER A 10 16.63 -61.04 34.66
CA SER A 10 17.44 -60.62 33.52
C SER A 10 17.05 -59.23 33.05
N LYS A 11 18.09 -58.43 32.91
CA LYS A 11 18.11 -56.98 32.76
C LYS A 11 17.60 -56.61 31.36
N MET A 12 16.86 -55.51 31.22
CA MET A 12 17.34 -54.32 30.48
C MET A 12 16.27 -53.21 30.34
N LYS A 13 16.54 -52.13 31.08
CA LYS A 13 16.40 -50.69 30.74
C LYS A 13 15.04 -50.12 30.29
N ILE A 14 14.28 -49.70 31.31
CA ILE A 14 13.70 -48.37 31.58
C ILE A 14 13.61 -47.36 30.43
N ALA A 15 12.40 -46.84 30.27
CA ALA A 15 11.98 -45.74 29.43
C ALA A 15 12.41 -44.35 29.95
N GLN A 16 12.67 -43.45 28.99
CA GLN A 16 12.53 -41.98 29.02
C GLN A 16 13.41 -41.15 29.99
N LYS A 17 14.35 -40.37 29.41
CA LYS A 17 14.52 -38.92 29.64
C LYS A 17 15.60 -38.31 28.73
N THR A 18 15.20 -37.27 27.99
CA THR A 18 15.88 -35.95 27.94
C THR A 18 17.19 -35.75 27.14
N LYS A 19 17.07 -34.87 26.14
CA LYS A 19 18.01 -33.83 25.61
C LYS A 19 19.08 -34.17 24.55
N ILE A 20 18.87 -33.49 23.41
CA ILE A 20 19.82 -32.60 22.69
C ILE A 20 20.99 -33.28 21.95
N THR A 21 21.03 -33.11 20.62
CA THR A 21 22.07 -32.36 19.85
C THR A 21 21.58 -32.30 18.40
N GLN A 22 20.81 -31.27 18.01
CA GLN A 22 21.32 -30.08 17.30
C GLN A 22 22.21 -30.41 16.08
N HIS A 23 21.59 -30.77 14.96
CA HIS A 23 22.08 -30.32 13.66
C HIS A 23 21.08 -29.32 13.11
N GLU A 24 21.48 -28.05 13.15
CA GLU A 24 20.67 -26.89 12.85
C GLU A 24 20.18 -26.92 11.41
N ASN A 25 18.93 -27.32 11.23
CA ASN A 25 18.15 -27.01 10.04
C ASN A 25 17.75 -25.52 10.09
N LYS A 26 18.73 -24.61 10.06
CA LYS A 26 18.54 -23.15 9.99
C LYS A 26 18.40 -22.69 8.53
N LYS A 27 17.51 -23.32 7.74
CA LYS A 27 16.85 -22.58 6.65
C LYS A 27 15.67 -21.81 7.26
N LYS A 28 16.03 -20.82 8.09
CA LYS A 28 15.11 -19.91 8.77
C LYS A 28 14.29 -19.14 7.74
N LYS A 29 12.96 -19.21 7.89
CA LYS A 29 11.98 -18.21 7.45
C LYS A 29 12.52 -16.80 7.67
N LEU A 30 12.92 -16.09 6.62
CA LEU A 30 13.38 -14.71 6.72
C LEU A 30 12.94 -13.90 5.49
N SER A 31 12.23 -12.78 5.71
CA SER A 31 12.09 -11.58 4.84
C SER A 31 10.93 -11.36 3.84
N LYS A 32 9.91 -12.22 3.72
CA LYS A 32 8.83 -12.04 2.70
C LYS A 32 8.03 -10.71 2.79
N PRO A 33 7.42 -10.31 3.94
CA PRO A 33 6.55 -9.13 3.99
C PRO A 33 7.30 -7.80 3.83
N LYS A 34 8.57 -7.73 4.23
CA LYS A 34 9.39 -6.52 4.09
C LYS A 34 9.72 -6.22 2.62
N LYS A 35 9.99 -7.25 1.82
CA LYS A 35 10.34 -7.08 0.39
C LYS A 35 9.14 -6.60 -0.41
N GLU A 36 7.96 -7.16 -0.17
CA GLU A 36 6.73 -6.76 -0.85
C GLU A 36 6.36 -5.29 -0.58
N HIS A 37 6.36 -4.89 0.70
CA HIS A 37 6.13 -3.50 1.07
C HIS A 37 7.13 -2.54 0.40
N VAL A 38 8.41 -2.90 0.33
CA VAL A 38 9.42 -2.09 -0.37
C VAL A 38 9.10 -1.93 -1.86
N LEU A 39 8.61 -2.98 -2.52
CA LEU A 39 8.21 -2.93 -3.92
C LEU A 39 6.98 -2.03 -4.13
N ILE A 40 6.01 -2.08 -3.22
CA ILE A 40 4.83 -1.19 -3.24
C ILE A 40 5.26 0.28 -3.11
N VAL A 41 6.09 0.59 -2.11
CA VAL A 41 6.61 1.95 -1.91
C VAL A 41 7.40 2.43 -3.13
N ALA A 42 8.23 1.58 -3.72
CA ALA A 42 8.97 1.93 -4.94
C ALA A 42 8.02 2.25 -6.11
N GLN A 43 6.92 1.51 -6.24
CA GLN A 43 5.92 1.72 -7.26
C GLN A 43 5.11 3.01 -7.03
N GLU A 44 4.76 3.34 -5.79
CA GLU A 44 4.14 4.62 -5.41
C GLU A 44 5.04 5.81 -5.76
N ILE A 45 6.33 5.73 -5.43
CA ILE A 45 7.32 6.76 -5.78
C ILE A 45 7.43 6.90 -7.30
N LYS A 46 7.39 5.78 -8.04
CA LYS A 46 7.39 5.80 -9.51
C LYS A 46 6.15 6.51 -10.05
N PHE A 47 4.96 6.23 -9.52
CA PHE A 47 3.75 6.95 -9.90
C PHE A 47 3.85 8.43 -9.59
N ALA A 48 4.32 8.79 -8.39
CA ALA A 48 4.47 10.18 -7.99
C ALA A 48 5.34 10.95 -8.99
N ARG A 49 6.49 10.38 -9.37
CA ARG A 49 7.41 10.97 -10.37
C ARG A 49 6.75 11.12 -11.74
N LEU A 50 6.10 10.07 -12.25
CA LEU A 50 5.48 10.09 -13.58
C LEU A 50 4.30 11.08 -13.65
N LEU A 51 3.51 11.17 -12.58
CA LEU A 51 2.40 12.12 -12.46
C LEU A 51 2.88 13.56 -12.36
N SER A 52 4.02 13.81 -11.70
CA SER A 52 4.66 15.13 -11.64
C SER A 52 5.42 15.51 -12.92
N GLY A 53 5.42 14.67 -13.95
CA GLY A 53 6.11 14.92 -15.21
C GLY A 53 5.47 16.03 -16.06
N ASN A 54 6.28 16.70 -16.89
CA ASN A 54 5.82 17.83 -17.69
C ASN A 54 4.90 17.43 -18.87
N GLU A 55 5.09 16.22 -19.41
CA GLU A 55 4.34 15.75 -20.57
C GLU A 55 2.94 15.22 -20.21
N LYS A 56 1.88 15.83 -20.76
CA LYS A 56 0.48 15.39 -20.56
C LYS A 56 0.30 13.89 -20.85
N LYS A 57 0.81 13.42 -22.00
CA LYS A 57 0.70 12.01 -22.41
C LYS A 57 1.29 11.05 -21.36
N THR A 58 2.38 11.45 -20.71
CA THR A 58 3.02 10.65 -19.66
C THR A 58 2.17 10.64 -18.39
N ARG A 59 1.61 11.79 -17.98
CA ARG A 59 0.68 11.88 -16.85
C ARG A 59 -0.59 11.07 -17.06
N ASP A 60 -1.23 11.19 -18.23
CA ASP A 60 -2.46 10.46 -18.57
C ASP A 60 -2.26 8.93 -18.49
N ARG A 61 -1.13 8.45 -19.05
CA ARG A 61 -0.75 7.02 -18.98
C ARG A 61 -0.46 6.59 -17.55
N ALA A 62 0.21 7.44 -16.76
CA ALA A 62 0.51 7.16 -15.36
C ALA A 62 -0.78 7.06 -14.54
N LEU A 63 -1.74 7.96 -14.73
CA LEU A 63 -3.03 7.95 -14.04
C LEU A 63 -3.86 6.72 -14.39
N LYS A 64 -3.92 6.35 -15.67
CA LYS A 64 -4.61 5.12 -16.10
C LYS A 64 -3.96 3.86 -15.49
N THR A 65 -2.63 3.83 -15.44
CA THR A 65 -1.90 2.72 -14.82
C THR A 65 -2.07 2.70 -13.30
N LEU A 66 -2.14 3.86 -12.65
CA LEU A 66 -2.38 3.99 -11.22
C LEU A 66 -3.72 3.39 -10.83
N LYS A 67 -4.81 3.71 -11.55
CA LYS A 67 -6.14 3.13 -11.30
C LYS A 67 -6.11 1.60 -11.32
N LYS A 68 -5.51 1.01 -12.35
CA LYS A 68 -5.38 -0.45 -12.47
C LYS A 68 -4.50 -1.05 -11.36
N TRP A 69 -3.45 -0.35 -10.96
CA TRP A 69 -2.55 -0.83 -9.92
C TRP A 69 -3.21 -0.83 -8.54
N LEU A 70 -4.02 0.19 -8.22
CA LEU A 70 -4.81 0.23 -6.98
C LEU A 70 -5.76 -0.98 -6.89
N LEU A 71 -6.50 -1.26 -7.96
CA LEU A 71 -7.39 -2.43 -8.03
C LEU A 71 -6.65 -3.75 -7.81
N ASN A 72 -5.50 -3.93 -8.46
CA ASN A 72 -4.66 -5.13 -8.28
C ASN A 72 -4.13 -5.27 -6.84
N CYS A 73 -3.82 -4.14 -6.17
CA CYS A 73 -3.44 -4.16 -4.76
C CYS A 73 -4.60 -4.63 -3.87
N PHE A 74 -5.82 -4.16 -4.14
CA PHE A 74 -7.01 -4.62 -3.41
C PHE A 74 -7.32 -6.10 -3.65
N GLU A 75 -7.22 -6.59 -4.90
CA GLU A 75 -7.38 -8.02 -5.23
C GLU A 75 -6.39 -8.91 -4.47
N LYS A 76 -5.20 -8.39 -4.17
CA LYS A 76 -4.16 -9.07 -3.38
C LYS A 76 -4.32 -8.91 -1.87
N GLY A 77 -5.34 -8.17 -1.42
CA GLY A 77 -5.60 -7.92 0.00
C GLY A 77 -4.60 -6.94 0.63
N TYR A 78 -3.98 -6.04 -0.16
CA TYR A 78 -3.12 -5.00 0.38
C TYR A 78 -3.95 -3.93 1.10
N GLU A 79 -3.58 -3.64 2.35
CA GLU A 79 -4.19 -2.60 3.17
C GLU A 79 -3.34 -1.32 3.08
N PHE A 80 -3.88 -0.28 2.44
CA PHE A 80 -3.17 0.99 2.29
C PHE A 80 -3.20 1.82 3.58
N LYS A 81 -2.07 2.48 3.85
CA LYS A 81 -1.92 3.41 4.97
C LYS A 81 -1.93 4.86 4.51
N GLU A 82 -1.99 5.77 5.49
CA GLU A 82 -1.96 7.22 5.23
C GLU A 82 -0.74 7.63 4.38
N ASP A 83 0.44 7.10 4.73
CA ASP A 83 1.70 7.41 4.04
C ASP A 83 1.73 6.92 2.57
N ASP A 84 1.03 5.82 2.28
CA ASP A 84 0.94 5.23 0.94
C ASP A 84 0.16 6.18 0.02
N PHE A 85 -1.03 6.59 0.46
CA PHE A 85 -1.82 7.58 -0.24
C PHE A 85 -1.14 8.95 -0.26
N ALA A 86 -0.35 9.33 0.76
CA ALA A 86 0.35 10.61 0.77
C ALA A 86 1.39 10.71 -0.36
N ARG A 87 2.12 9.62 -0.63
CA ARG A 87 3.07 9.54 -1.76
C ARG A 87 2.36 9.66 -3.11
N ILE A 88 1.22 8.97 -3.26
CA ILE A 88 0.40 9.05 -4.48
C ILE A 88 -0.14 10.47 -4.67
N TRP A 89 -0.70 11.06 -3.61
CA TRP A 89 -1.27 12.40 -3.63
C TRP A 89 -0.25 13.49 -3.94
N LYS A 90 1.01 13.34 -3.50
CA LYS A 90 2.08 14.27 -3.89
C LYS A 90 2.23 14.32 -5.41
N GLY A 91 2.16 13.17 -6.09
CA GLY A 91 2.15 13.09 -7.55
C GLY A 91 0.91 13.71 -8.19
N LEU A 92 -0.28 13.36 -7.69
CA LEU A 92 -1.56 13.87 -8.22
C LEU A 92 -1.68 15.39 -8.08
N PHE A 93 -1.28 15.92 -6.92
CA PHE A 93 -1.24 17.36 -6.68
C PHE A 93 -0.36 18.08 -7.69
N TYR A 94 0.87 17.59 -7.92
CA TYR A 94 1.74 18.20 -8.92
C TYR A 94 1.26 17.99 -10.35
N ALA A 95 0.53 16.92 -10.65
CA ALA A 95 -0.11 16.76 -11.96
C ALA A 95 -1.11 17.89 -12.26
N VAL A 96 -1.92 18.26 -11.26
CA VAL A 96 -2.85 19.40 -11.33
C VAL A 96 -2.08 20.72 -11.36
N TRP A 97 -1.05 20.85 -10.53
CA TRP A 97 -0.19 22.03 -10.48
C TRP A 97 0.44 22.37 -11.83
N MET A 98 0.92 21.37 -12.57
CA MET A 98 1.59 21.51 -13.88
C MET A 98 0.61 21.60 -15.06
N SER A 99 -0.70 21.60 -14.81
CA SER A 99 -1.71 21.72 -15.87
C SER A 99 -2.17 23.16 -16.01
N ASP A 100 -1.94 23.75 -17.19
CA ASP A 100 -2.19 25.17 -17.46
C ASP A 100 -3.48 25.44 -18.26
N LYS A 101 -3.91 24.48 -19.10
CA LYS A 101 -5.10 24.67 -19.94
C LYS A 101 -6.38 24.34 -19.15
N PRO A 102 -7.39 25.23 -19.08
CA PRO A 102 -8.60 25.01 -18.27
C PRO A 102 -9.32 23.68 -18.54
N LEU A 103 -9.57 23.34 -19.80
CA LEU A 103 -10.22 22.06 -20.17
C LEU A 103 -9.41 20.84 -19.73
N ILE A 104 -8.07 20.93 -19.76
CA ILE A 104 -7.19 19.85 -19.29
C ILE A 104 -7.24 19.74 -17.77
N GLN A 105 -7.32 20.88 -17.06
CA GLN A 105 -7.44 20.88 -15.61
C GLN A 105 -8.75 20.22 -15.17
N GLU A 106 -9.87 20.53 -15.84
CA GLU A 106 -11.17 19.93 -15.56
C GLU A 106 -11.16 18.41 -15.82
N GLU A 107 -10.73 17.99 -17.01
CA GLU A 107 -10.59 16.56 -17.37
C GLU A 107 -9.70 15.81 -16.38
N LEU A 108 -8.61 16.43 -15.93
CA LEU A 108 -7.69 15.83 -14.97
C LEU A 108 -8.33 15.70 -13.59
N CYS A 109 -9.00 16.74 -13.08
CA CYS A 109 -9.67 16.69 -11.78
C CYS A 109 -10.78 15.63 -11.77
N GLU A 110 -11.59 15.57 -12.84
CA GLU A 110 -12.60 14.54 -13.04
C GLU A 110 -11.98 13.13 -13.06
N SER A 111 -10.85 12.98 -13.77
CA SER A 111 -10.13 11.70 -13.82
C SER A 111 -9.55 11.29 -12.47
N ILE A 112 -9.14 12.23 -11.63
CA ILE A 112 -8.66 11.98 -10.27
C ILE A 112 -9.82 11.59 -9.35
N ALA A 113 -10.93 12.33 -9.38
CA ALA A 113 -12.14 11.99 -8.64
C ALA A 113 -12.64 10.59 -8.99
N GLY A 114 -12.67 10.26 -10.29
CA GLY A 114 -13.01 8.92 -10.78
C GLY A 114 -11.99 7.83 -10.48
N ILE A 115 -10.98 8.06 -9.63
CA ILE A 115 -10.25 6.98 -8.94
C ILE A 115 -11.14 6.37 -7.84
N LEU A 116 -11.87 7.20 -7.10
CA LEU A 116 -12.72 6.78 -6.00
C LEU A 116 -13.88 5.90 -6.47
N ASP A 117 -14.42 6.18 -7.67
CA ASP A 117 -15.46 5.36 -8.31
C ASP A 117 -15.04 3.92 -8.57
N GLN A 118 -13.73 3.63 -8.57
CA GLN A 118 -13.22 2.27 -8.77
C GLN A 118 -13.23 1.45 -7.49
N PHE A 119 -13.45 2.06 -6.33
CA PHE A 119 -13.36 1.38 -5.05
C PHE A 119 -14.71 0.72 -4.77
N SER A 120 -14.71 -0.60 -4.57
CA SER A 120 -15.95 -1.31 -4.22
C SER A 120 -16.37 -1.02 -2.77
N SER A 121 -17.56 -1.47 -2.38
CA SER A 121 -18.09 -1.33 -1.02
C SER A 121 -17.14 -1.89 0.06
N GLU A 122 -16.37 -2.93 -0.27
CA GLU A 122 -15.37 -3.51 0.63
C GLU A 122 -14.17 -2.57 0.88
N GLN A 123 -13.86 -1.68 -0.07
CA GLN A 123 -12.78 -0.71 0.01
C GLN A 123 -13.25 0.67 0.48
N TYR A 124 -14.47 0.81 1.01
CA TYR A 124 -15.02 2.10 1.46
C TYR A 124 -14.09 2.84 2.44
N ARG A 125 -13.45 2.11 3.38
CA ARG A 125 -12.46 2.69 4.31
C ARG A 125 -11.25 3.29 3.58
N HIS A 126 -10.78 2.63 2.54
CA HIS A 126 -9.68 3.12 1.71
C HIS A 126 -10.08 4.36 0.90
N ALA A 127 -11.33 4.42 0.41
CA ALA A 127 -11.83 5.60 -0.30
C ALA A 127 -11.85 6.82 0.63
N LEU A 128 -12.38 6.67 1.85
CA LEU A 128 -12.37 7.73 2.86
C LEU A 128 -10.94 8.14 3.24
N LEU A 129 -10.03 7.18 3.38
CA LEU A 129 -8.62 7.47 3.68
C LEU A 129 -7.97 8.25 2.53
N MET A 130 -8.22 7.85 1.28
CA MET A 130 -7.72 8.55 0.10
C MET A 130 -8.24 10.00 0.06
N VAL A 131 -9.52 10.25 0.34
CA VAL A 131 -10.09 11.61 0.42
C VAL A 131 -9.46 12.40 1.56
N LYS A 132 -9.39 11.82 2.77
CA LYS A 132 -8.76 12.46 3.95
C LYS A 132 -7.35 12.93 3.65
N VAL A 133 -6.54 12.06 3.03
CA VAL A 133 -5.15 12.37 2.67
C VAL A 133 -5.08 13.42 1.56
N GLY A 134 -5.99 13.38 0.58
CA GLY A 134 -6.07 14.38 -0.48
C GLY A 134 -6.36 15.78 0.06
N LEU A 135 -7.37 15.91 0.93
CA LEU A 135 -7.69 17.17 1.60
C LEU A 135 -6.53 17.68 2.45
N LYS A 136 -5.85 16.78 3.17
CA LYS A 136 -4.64 17.12 3.95
C LYS A 136 -3.50 17.61 3.05
N ALA A 137 -3.30 17.00 1.88
CA ALA A 137 -2.30 17.41 0.90
C ALA A 137 -2.59 18.82 0.38
N VAL A 138 -3.84 19.11 -0.02
CA VAL A 138 -4.25 20.45 -0.45
C VAL A 138 -4.06 21.48 0.66
N ALA A 139 -4.47 21.16 1.90
CA ALA A 139 -4.31 22.05 3.05
C ALA A 139 -2.84 22.36 3.38
N THR A 140 -1.95 21.36 3.24
CA THR A 140 -0.52 21.52 3.52
C THR A 140 0.15 22.45 2.50
N GLU A 141 -0.24 22.34 1.23
CA GLU A 141 0.34 23.15 0.15
C GLU A 141 -0.38 24.50 -0.02
N TRP A 142 -1.48 24.74 0.69
CA TRP A 142 -2.38 25.89 0.50
C TRP A 142 -1.65 27.24 0.47
N HIS A 143 -0.74 27.46 1.41
CA HIS A 143 0.02 28.71 1.53
C HIS A 143 1.06 28.90 0.41
N GLY A 144 1.43 27.83 -0.30
CA GLY A 144 2.36 27.88 -1.44
C GLY A 144 1.69 28.13 -2.78
N ILE A 145 0.34 28.07 -2.85
CA ILE A 145 -0.42 28.23 -4.09
C ILE A 145 -0.57 29.72 -4.41
N ASP A 146 -0.09 30.16 -5.58
CA ASP A 146 -0.33 31.51 -6.09
C ASP A 146 -1.77 31.66 -6.65
N HIS A 147 -2.24 32.90 -6.79
CA HIS A 147 -3.63 33.21 -7.17
C HIS A 147 -4.10 32.46 -8.43
N HIS A 148 -3.26 32.34 -9.46
CA HIS A 148 -3.61 31.69 -10.73
C HIS A 148 -3.74 30.17 -10.61
N ARG A 149 -3.28 29.58 -9.51
CA ARG A 149 -3.34 28.13 -9.24
C ARG A 149 -4.40 27.76 -8.21
N MET A 150 -5.06 28.74 -7.59
CA MET A 150 -6.12 28.48 -6.62
C MET A 150 -7.34 27.83 -7.29
N ASP A 151 -7.77 28.33 -8.46
CA ASP A 151 -9.00 27.86 -9.10
C ASP A 151 -8.99 26.35 -9.41
N LYS A 152 -7.87 25.84 -9.93
CA LYS A 152 -7.74 24.40 -10.21
C LYS A 152 -7.62 23.55 -8.95
N SER A 153 -7.04 24.09 -7.88
CA SER A 153 -6.96 23.41 -6.59
C SER A 153 -8.34 23.34 -5.93
N LEU A 154 -9.15 24.39 -6.05
CA LEU A 154 -10.55 24.42 -5.62
C LEU A 154 -11.43 23.50 -6.47
N MET A 155 -11.19 23.42 -7.79
CA MET A 155 -11.88 22.50 -8.67
C MET A 155 -11.61 21.04 -8.29
N LEU A 156 -10.37 20.70 -7.95
CA LEU A 156 -10.02 19.37 -7.47
C LEU A 156 -10.78 18.98 -6.19
N VAL A 157 -10.99 19.91 -5.27
CA VAL A 157 -11.74 19.66 -4.02
C VAL A 157 -13.25 19.53 -4.27
N ARG A 158 -13.77 20.17 -5.33
CA ARG A 158 -15.19 20.14 -5.69
C ARG A 158 -15.60 18.83 -6.38
N ARG A 159 -14.70 18.24 -7.17
CA ARG A 159 -14.91 16.98 -7.89
C ARG A 159 -14.69 15.81 -6.95
#